data_AF-A0A0F9FM43-F1
#
_entry.id   AF-A0A0F9FM43-F1
#
_cell.length_a   1.000
_cell.length_b   1.000
_cell.length_c   1.000
_cell.angle_alpha   90.00
_cell.angle_beta   90.00
_cell.angle_gamma   90.00
#
_symmetry.space_group_name_H-M   'P 1'
#
loop_
_entity.id
_entity.type
_entity.pdbx_description
1 polymer ?
#
loop_
_entity_poly.entity_id
_entity_poly.type
_entity_poly.pdbx_seq_one_letter_code
_entity_poly.pdbx_strand_id
1 'polypeptide(L)'
;MDVNSASNQARKADAAKRLDFYHDEQLEHLEEKLDELFSDPSGMVKAELSIVKKIINNLAQVYRENPVRMLNGQEKDMELYKEITEVCSLNIKMKQASRYTKLLKTVLLRPVWRMNKLDLDILTGNILDVETGDSPEDLKKIVITDYGNTDRIEDVTFSLWTADSWSKLDFRGNIIEQDMNPYKILPFIPLFDYPPTSGSLWLSGGDDLISLQEAINIKLVDLLYLLAQQSFGVGYIKGVAGGGSVKVDPGSLVELPENGEIGFEAQKAEIKEVVDAIDKLIKWACVSNGLSSASMSTDASE
;
A
#
# COMPACT_ATOMS: atom_id res chain seq x y z
N MET A 1 1.85 16.84 -22.29
CA MET A 1 2.05 16.02 -21.08
C MET A 1 2.91 14.82 -21.44
N ASP A 2 4.12 14.73 -20.89
CA ASP A 2 4.92 13.51 -21.02
C ASP A 2 4.40 12.51 -19.98
N VAL A 3 3.61 11.54 -20.45
CA VAL A 3 3.05 10.46 -19.62
C VAL A 3 4.18 9.69 -18.90
N ASN A 4 5.41 9.75 -19.45
CA ASN A 4 6.61 9.15 -18.90
C ASN A 4 7.53 10.12 -18.13
N SER A 5 7.04 11.27 -17.68
CA SER A 5 7.87 12.11 -16.79
C SER A 5 8.26 11.34 -15.52
N ALA A 6 9.51 11.51 -15.06
CA ALA A 6 10.02 10.84 -13.86
C ALA A 6 9.15 11.10 -12.61
N SER A 7 8.57 12.30 -12.51
CA SER A 7 7.64 12.66 -11.43
C SER A 7 6.35 11.84 -11.46
N ASN A 8 5.77 11.61 -12.66
CA ASN A 8 4.57 10.78 -12.80
C ASN A 8 4.86 9.31 -12.46
N GLN A 9 6.01 8.78 -12.91
CA GLN A 9 6.41 7.41 -12.60
C GLN A 9 6.65 7.23 -11.10
N ALA A 10 7.36 8.15 -10.45
CA ALA A 10 7.58 8.12 -9.00
C ALA A 10 6.26 8.16 -8.21
N ARG A 11 5.33 9.02 -8.61
CA ARG A 11 3.98 9.08 -8.01
C ARG A 11 3.20 7.78 -8.21
N LYS A 12 3.25 7.17 -9.41
CA LYS A 12 2.57 5.90 -9.68
C LYS A 12 3.13 4.77 -8.82
N ALA A 13 4.46 4.68 -8.71
CA ALA A 13 5.14 3.71 -7.87
C ALA A 13 4.83 3.91 -6.38
N ASP A 14 4.83 5.15 -5.88
CA ASP A 14 4.45 5.46 -4.51
C ASP A 14 2.99 5.06 -4.21
N ALA A 15 2.07 5.36 -5.12
CA ALA A 15 0.68 4.94 -4.99
C ALA A 15 0.50 3.41 -5.02
N ALA A 16 1.27 2.71 -5.86
CA ALA A 16 1.28 1.24 -5.91
C ALA A 16 1.78 0.66 -4.59
N LYS A 17 2.96 1.11 -4.13
CA LYS A 17 3.53 0.72 -2.84
C LYS A 17 2.52 0.88 -1.70
N ARG A 18 1.88 2.04 -1.57
CA ARG A 18 0.85 2.28 -0.54
C ARG A 18 -0.31 1.29 -0.59
N LEU A 19 -0.75 0.93 -1.81
CA LEU A 19 -1.80 -0.07 -1.99
C LEU A 19 -1.31 -1.43 -1.51
N ASP A 20 -0.10 -1.85 -1.85
CA ASP A 20 0.49 -3.12 -1.40
C ASP A 20 0.51 -3.20 0.13
N PHE A 21 0.98 -2.15 0.80
CA PHE A 21 0.96 -2.03 2.26
C PHE A 21 -0.47 -2.11 2.84
N TYR A 22 -1.46 -1.54 2.17
CA TYR A 22 -2.86 -1.60 2.60
C TYR A 22 -3.50 -2.98 2.36
N HIS A 23 -3.02 -3.70 1.34
CA HIS A 23 -3.53 -5.01 0.92
C HIS A 23 -2.78 -6.20 1.53
N ASP A 24 -1.84 -5.94 2.43
CA ASP A 24 -1.02 -6.96 3.10
C ASP A 24 -0.02 -7.66 2.13
N GLU A 25 0.42 -6.94 1.09
CA GLU A 25 1.32 -7.39 0.02
C GLU A 25 2.72 -6.74 0.16
N GLN A 26 3.22 -6.58 1.39
CA GLN A 26 4.43 -5.80 1.69
C GLN A 26 5.75 -6.61 1.73
N LEU A 27 5.70 -7.93 1.47
CA LEU A 27 6.87 -8.81 1.58
C LEU A 27 7.99 -8.45 0.62
N GLU A 28 7.68 -8.18 -0.64
CA GLU A 28 8.69 -7.80 -1.63
C GLU A 28 9.43 -6.52 -1.20
N HIS A 29 8.69 -5.52 -0.70
CA HIS A 29 9.27 -4.28 -0.16
C HIS A 29 10.17 -4.53 1.06
N LEU A 30 9.81 -5.49 1.92
CA LEU A 30 10.65 -5.90 3.05
C LEU A 30 11.93 -6.59 2.58
N GLU A 31 11.84 -7.47 1.58
CA GLU A 31 13.00 -8.16 1.00
C GLU A 31 13.99 -7.19 0.38
N GLU A 32 13.52 -6.25 -0.44
CA GLU A 32 14.35 -5.18 -1.01
C GLU A 32 15.09 -4.40 0.08
N LYS A 33 14.39 -4.05 1.17
CA LYS A 33 15.00 -3.33 2.30
C LYS A 33 16.04 -4.17 3.04
N LEU A 34 15.82 -5.47 3.19
CA LEU A 34 16.78 -6.36 3.83
C LEU A 34 18.04 -6.53 2.96
N ASP A 35 17.89 -6.64 1.64
CA ASP A 35 19.02 -6.72 0.70
C ASP A 35 19.87 -5.43 0.68
N GLU A 36 19.26 -4.27 0.91
CA GLU A 36 19.99 -3.00 1.09
C GLU A 36 20.79 -2.95 2.40
N LEU A 37 20.29 -3.57 3.46
CA LEU A 37 20.83 -3.45 4.83
C LEU A 37 21.83 -4.56 5.19
N PHE A 38 21.66 -5.76 4.63
CA PHE A 38 22.43 -6.94 5.01
C PHE A 38 23.12 -7.56 3.80
N SER A 39 24.34 -8.07 4.01
CA SER A 39 25.09 -8.73 2.94
C SER A 39 24.51 -10.09 2.52
N ASP A 40 23.78 -10.76 3.43
CA ASP A 40 23.05 -12.00 3.16
C ASP A 40 21.85 -12.12 4.12
N PRO A 41 20.66 -11.64 3.73
CA PRO A 41 19.45 -11.75 4.54
C PRO A 41 18.70 -13.08 4.36
N SER A 42 19.19 -14.00 3.51
CA SER A 42 18.43 -15.21 3.12
C SER A 42 18.08 -16.13 4.29
N GLY A 43 18.91 -16.15 5.34
CA GLY A 43 18.68 -16.92 6.56
C GLY A 43 17.80 -16.25 7.60
N MET A 44 17.34 -15.01 7.38
CA MET A 44 16.54 -14.27 8.34
C MET A 44 15.06 -14.64 8.26
N VAL A 45 14.42 -14.80 9.42
CA VAL A 45 12.98 -15.04 9.47
C VAL A 45 12.26 -13.73 9.21
N LYS A 46 11.54 -13.68 8.09
CA LYS A 46 10.76 -12.51 7.66
C LYS A 46 9.43 -12.48 8.40
N ALA A 47 9.07 -11.34 8.97
CA ALA A 47 7.82 -11.14 9.67
C ALA A 47 7.26 -9.75 9.42
N GLU A 48 5.93 -9.70 9.30
CA GLU A 48 5.19 -8.52 8.88
C GLU A 48 3.96 -8.31 9.74
N LEU A 49 3.62 -7.05 9.95
CA LEU A 49 2.41 -6.65 10.65
C LEU A 49 1.73 -5.56 9.81
N SER A 50 0.41 -5.58 9.68
CA SER A 50 -0.31 -4.57 8.89
C SER A 50 -0.96 -3.52 9.80
N ILE A 51 -0.21 -2.46 10.11
CA ILE A 51 -0.74 -1.29 10.83
C ILE A 51 -1.39 -0.29 9.88
N VAL A 52 -0.92 -0.19 8.63
CA VAL A 52 -1.46 0.73 7.61
C VAL A 52 -2.95 0.50 7.41
N LYS A 53 -3.35 -0.74 7.12
CA LYS A 53 -4.75 -1.13 6.93
C LYS A 53 -5.63 -0.78 8.13
N LYS A 54 -5.14 -1.04 9.34
CA LYS A 54 -5.86 -0.75 10.59
C LYS A 54 -6.05 0.75 10.80
N ILE A 55 -4.97 1.54 10.66
CA ILE A 55 -5.01 3.00 10.84
C ILE A 55 -5.93 3.63 9.78
N ILE A 56 -5.78 3.29 8.50
CA ILE A 56 -6.62 3.82 7.43
C ILE A 56 -8.10 3.47 7.63
N ASN A 57 -8.41 2.23 8.02
CA ASN A 57 -9.79 1.84 8.31
C ASN A 57 -10.38 2.62 9.49
N ASN A 58 -9.56 2.91 10.51
CA ASN A 58 -9.98 3.73 11.65
C ASN A 58 -10.13 5.21 11.31
N LEU A 59 -9.40 5.74 10.33
CA LEU A 59 -9.59 7.12 9.86
C LEU A 59 -10.78 7.27 8.91
N ALA A 60 -11.11 6.23 8.15
CA ALA A 60 -12.21 6.23 7.19
C ALA A 60 -13.58 5.98 7.86
N GLN A 61 -13.97 6.84 8.81
CA GLN A 61 -15.23 6.69 9.57
C GLN A 61 -16.47 7.26 8.87
N VAL A 62 -16.30 8.03 7.79
CA VAL A 62 -17.41 8.73 7.09
C VAL A 62 -18.51 7.75 6.62
N TYR A 63 -18.12 6.52 6.29
CA TYR A 63 -19.03 5.43 5.87
C TYR A 63 -19.05 4.28 6.90
N ARG A 64 -18.91 4.60 8.19
CA ARG A 64 -19.16 3.62 9.26
C ARG A 64 -20.63 3.22 9.28
N GLU A 65 -21.51 4.21 9.13
CA GLU A 65 -22.94 4.04 8.92
C GLU A 65 -23.29 4.48 7.49
N ASN A 66 -24.33 3.89 6.90
CA ASN A 66 -24.75 4.26 5.56
C ASN A 66 -25.36 5.67 5.60
N PRO A 67 -24.96 6.59 4.69
CA PRO A 67 -25.52 7.92 4.68
C PRO A 67 -26.98 7.90 4.24
N VAL A 68 -27.79 8.74 4.87
CA VAL A 68 -29.16 9.02 4.43
C VAL A 68 -29.09 9.96 3.24
N ARG A 69 -29.58 9.51 2.08
CA ARG A 69 -29.71 10.34 0.87
C ARG A 69 -31.16 10.76 0.71
N MET A 70 -31.39 12.06 0.58
CA MET A 70 -32.69 12.63 0.25
C MET A 70 -32.64 13.14 -1.19
N LEU A 71 -33.60 12.71 -2.00
CA LEU A 71 -33.74 13.15 -3.39
C LEU A 71 -34.92 14.10 -3.48
N ASN A 72 -34.71 15.21 -4.18
CA ASN A 72 -35.81 16.07 -4.60
C ASN A 72 -36.26 15.59 -5.99
N GLY A 73 -37.34 14.83 -6.08
CA GLY A 73 -37.80 14.24 -7.35
C GLY A 73 -39.17 13.57 -7.23
N GLN A 74 -39.66 13.02 -8.34
CA GLN A 74 -40.89 12.22 -8.35
C GLN A 74 -40.62 10.83 -7.73
N GLU A 75 -41.68 10.10 -7.39
CA GLU A 75 -41.59 8.75 -6.84
C GLU A 75 -40.76 7.79 -7.72
N LYS A 76 -40.91 7.91 -9.05
CA LYS A 76 -40.12 7.15 -10.02
C LYS A 76 -38.61 7.43 -9.96
N ASP A 77 -38.22 8.68 -9.68
CA ASP A 77 -36.81 9.04 -9.55
C ASP A 77 -36.21 8.43 -8.28
N MET A 78 -37.00 8.36 -7.21
CA MET A 78 -36.61 7.73 -5.95
C MET A 78 -36.45 6.21 -6.10
N GLU A 79 -37.36 5.55 -6.82
CA GLU A 79 -37.26 4.12 -7.14
C GLU A 79 -36.03 3.81 -8.00
N LEU A 80 -35.82 4.58 -9.08
CA LEU A 80 -34.66 4.41 -9.96
C LEU A 80 -33.34 4.62 -9.20
N TYR A 81 -33.26 5.65 -8.36
CA TYR A 81 -32.08 5.88 -7.55
C TYR A 81 -31.81 4.72 -6.59
N LYS A 82 -32.86 4.22 -5.93
CA LYS A 82 -32.73 3.07 -5.03
C LYS A 82 -32.17 1.86 -5.78
N GLU A 83 -32.73 1.54 -6.95
CA GLU A 83 -32.21 0.47 -7.82
C GLU A 83 -30.74 0.68 -8.16
N ILE A 84 -30.36 1.89 -8.60
CA ILE A 84 -28.96 2.24 -8.91
C ILE A 84 -28.08 1.99 -7.69
N THR A 85 -28.46 2.47 -6.50
CA THR A 85 -27.63 2.35 -5.30
C THR A 85 -27.43 0.91 -4.85
N GLU A 86 -28.43 0.05 -5.04
CA GLU A 86 -28.36 -1.37 -4.73
C GLU A 86 -27.48 -2.10 -5.76
N VAL A 87 -27.73 -1.87 -7.05
CA VAL A 87 -27.00 -2.50 -8.15
C VAL A 87 -25.51 -2.14 -8.14
N CYS A 88 -25.16 -0.87 -7.96
CA CYS A 88 -23.76 -0.45 -7.92
C CYS A 88 -23.10 -0.67 -6.55
N SER A 89 -23.85 -1.19 -5.57
CA SER A 89 -23.40 -1.36 -4.18
C SER A 89 -22.77 -0.07 -3.64
N LEU A 90 -23.45 1.08 -3.86
CA LEU A 90 -22.88 2.42 -3.71
C LEU A 90 -22.21 2.62 -2.35
N ASN A 91 -22.83 2.13 -1.27
CA ASN A 91 -22.30 2.27 0.09
C ASN A 91 -20.95 1.58 0.27
N ILE A 92 -20.80 0.37 -0.27
CA ILE A 92 -19.55 -0.40 -0.18
C ILE A 92 -18.46 0.33 -0.97
N LYS A 93 -18.78 0.78 -2.18
CA LYS A 93 -17.84 1.52 -3.04
C LYS A 93 -17.42 2.84 -2.43
N MET A 94 -18.34 3.62 -1.88
CA MET A 94 -18.00 4.88 -1.24
C MET A 94 -17.22 4.70 0.06
N LYS A 95 -17.46 3.61 0.81
CA LYS A 95 -16.62 3.24 1.94
C LYS A 95 -15.18 2.92 1.50
N GLN A 96 -15.03 2.17 0.40
CA GLN A 96 -13.72 1.88 -0.17
C GLN A 96 -13.04 3.14 -0.71
N ALA A 97 -13.79 4.02 -1.37
CA ALA A 97 -13.30 5.30 -1.85
C ALA A 97 -12.79 6.16 -0.69
N SER A 98 -13.56 6.24 0.42
CA SER A 98 -13.14 6.92 1.64
C SER A 98 -11.81 6.38 2.20
N ARG A 99 -11.63 5.06 2.23
CA ARG A 99 -10.37 4.42 2.66
C ARG A 99 -9.20 4.75 1.73
N TYR A 100 -9.38 4.62 0.42
CA TYR A 100 -8.33 4.94 -0.53
C TYR A 100 -8.02 6.44 -0.60
N THR A 101 -9.00 7.33 -0.42
CA THR A 101 -8.74 8.76 -0.27
C THR A 101 -7.87 9.02 0.96
N LYS A 102 -8.12 8.36 2.10
CA LYS A 102 -7.27 8.51 3.30
C LYS A 102 -5.84 8.01 3.08
N LEU A 103 -5.68 6.90 2.35
CA LEU A 103 -4.40 6.26 2.05
C LEU A 103 -3.57 7.06 1.02
N LEU A 104 -4.17 7.35 -0.13
CA LEU A 104 -3.51 7.91 -1.33
C LEU A 104 -3.66 9.42 -1.46
N LYS A 105 -4.42 10.04 -0.55
CA LYS A 105 -4.75 11.48 -0.50
C LYS A 105 -5.66 11.97 -1.63
N THR A 106 -5.53 11.40 -2.83
CA THR A 106 -6.39 11.67 -3.97
C THR A 106 -6.79 10.37 -4.67
N VAL A 107 -8.08 10.20 -4.97
CA VAL A 107 -8.60 9.17 -5.89
C VAL A 107 -9.64 9.79 -6.80
N LEU A 108 -9.94 9.17 -7.94
CA LEU A 108 -11.01 9.60 -8.83
C LEU A 108 -12.15 8.57 -8.82
N LEU A 109 -13.38 9.05 -8.82
CA LEU A 109 -14.56 8.24 -9.09
C LEU A 109 -14.97 8.38 -10.55
N ARG A 110 -15.39 7.28 -11.18
CA ARG A 110 -15.92 7.27 -12.55
C ARG A 110 -17.19 6.44 -12.64
N PRO A 111 -18.35 7.01 -13.01
CA PRO A 111 -19.52 6.21 -13.35
C PRO A 111 -19.26 5.48 -14.67
N VAL A 112 -19.65 4.22 -14.74
CA VAL A 112 -19.46 3.35 -15.91
C VAL A 112 -20.71 2.52 -16.15
N TRP A 113 -20.90 2.09 -17.40
CA TRP A 113 -22.00 1.21 -17.77
C TRP A 113 -21.47 -0.20 -18.02
N ARG A 114 -21.99 -1.17 -17.28
CA ARG A 114 -21.67 -2.60 -17.45
C ARG A 114 -22.96 -3.38 -17.62
N MET A 115 -23.09 -4.11 -18.73
CA MET A 115 -24.30 -4.88 -19.03
C MET A 115 -25.60 -4.06 -18.89
N ASN A 116 -25.59 -2.83 -19.41
CA ASN A 116 -26.71 -1.87 -19.34
C ASN A 116 -27.11 -1.45 -17.91
N LYS A 117 -26.22 -1.62 -16.93
CA LYS A 117 -26.39 -1.18 -15.54
C LYS A 117 -25.33 -0.15 -15.18
N LEU A 118 -25.74 0.87 -14.44
CA LEU A 118 -24.81 1.86 -13.91
C LEU A 118 -23.97 1.25 -12.79
N ASP A 119 -22.68 1.51 -12.84
CA ASP A 119 -21.73 1.11 -11.83
C ASP A 119 -20.71 2.23 -11.58
N LEU A 120 -19.88 2.09 -10.55
CA LEU A 120 -18.92 3.11 -10.13
C LEU A 120 -17.51 2.53 -9.99
N ASP A 121 -16.54 3.12 -10.66
CA ASP A 121 -15.12 2.77 -10.51
C ASP A 121 -14.43 3.73 -9.54
N ILE A 122 -13.51 3.17 -8.76
CA ILE A 122 -12.57 3.91 -7.93
C ILE A 122 -11.22 3.78 -8.60
N LEU A 123 -10.68 4.89 -9.08
CA LEU A 123 -9.45 4.96 -9.84
C LEU A 123 -8.35 5.59 -8.98
N THR A 124 -7.24 4.88 -8.86
CA THR A 124 -6.13 5.21 -7.98
C THR A 124 -4.95 5.78 -8.76
N GLY A 125 -4.08 6.52 -8.07
CA GLY A 125 -2.97 7.23 -8.72
C GLY A 125 -2.02 6.35 -9.52
N ASN A 126 -1.81 5.09 -9.12
CA ASN A 126 -0.90 4.15 -9.79
C ASN A 126 -1.24 3.85 -11.26
N ILE A 127 -2.50 4.07 -11.68
CA ILE A 127 -2.94 3.83 -13.07
C ILE A 127 -3.38 5.10 -13.80
N LEU A 128 -3.34 6.26 -13.15
CA LEU A 128 -3.88 7.50 -13.69
C LEU A 128 -2.79 8.49 -14.08
N ASP A 129 -3.01 9.20 -15.18
CA ASP A 129 -2.38 10.49 -15.47
C ASP A 129 -3.47 11.51 -15.79
N VAL A 130 -3.35 12.71 -15.23
CA VAL A 130 -4.40 13.73 -15.29
C VAL A 130 -3.79 15.08 -15.64
N GLU A 131 -4.42 15.76 -16.59
CA GLU A 131 -4.16 17.16 -16.92
C GLU A 131 -5.30 18.01 -16.38
N THR A 132 -4.97 19.04 -15.61
CA THR A 132 -5.91 19.99 -15.03
C THR A 132 -5.77 21.36 -15.67
N GLY A 133 -6.83 22.17 -15.63
CA GLY A 133 -6.85 23.54 -16.08
C GLY A 133 -6.46 24.51 -14.97
N ASP A 134 -7.29 25.52 -14.76
CA ASP A 134 -7.00 26.64 -13.84
C ASP A 134 -7.01 26.22 -12.35
N SER A 135 -7.61 25.07 -12.05
CA SER A 135 -7.63 24.50 -10.70
C SER A 135 -7.45 22.98 -10.74
N PRO A 136 -7.02 22.36 -9.63
CA PRO A 136 -6.96 20.90 -9.49
C PRO A 136 -8.29 20.18 -9.74
N GLU A 137 -9.41 20.87 -9.56
CA GLU A 137 -10.76 20.34 -9.78
C GLU A 137 -11.19 20.42 -11.26
N ASP A 138 -10.54 21.29 -12.05
CA ASP A 138 -10.83 21.49 -13.46
C ASP A 138 -10.10 20.45 -14.32
N LEU A 139 -10.63 19.23 -14.34
CA LEU A 139 -10.08 18.12 -15.13
C LEU A 139 -10.22 18.41 -16.64
N LYS A 140 -9.12 18.32 -17.40
CA LYS A 140 -9.10 18.54 -18.86
C LYS A 140 -8.87 17.28 -19.67
N LYS A 141 -8.01 16.40 -19.17
CA LYS A 141 -7.64 15.15 -19.83
C LYS A 141 -7.29 14.10 -18.80
N ILE A 142 -7.74 12.87 -19.02
CA ILE A 142 -7.41 11.73 -18.17
C ILE A 142 -6.91 10.60 -19.04
N VAL A 143 -5.80 9.99 -18.62
CA VAL A 143 -5.27 8.77 -19.21
C VAL A 143 -5.31 7.69 -18.13
N ILE A 144 -5.97 6.58 -18.43
CA ILE A 144 -6.05 5.40 -17.56
C ILE A 144 -5.19 4.32 -18.18
N THR A 145 -4.21 3.81 -17.44
CA THR A 145 -3.36 2.69 -17.84
C THR A 145 -4.06 1.39 -17.50
N ASP A 146 -4.15 0.48 -18.48
CA ASP A 146 -4.61 -0.89 -18.30
C ASP A 146 -3.41 -1.80 -18.59
N TYR A 147 -2.88 -2.45 -17.55
CA TYR A 147 -1.72 -3.33 -17.65
C TYR A 147 -2.06 -4.70 -18.26
N GLY A 148 -3.33 -4.99 -18.53
CA GLY A 148 -3.75 -6.28 -19.06
C GLY A 148 -3.62 -7.41 -18.04
N ASN A 149 -3.61 -8.66 -18.55
CA ASN A 149 -3.54 -9.87 -17.72
C ASN A 149 -2.17 -10.58 -17.81
N THR A 150 -1.18 -9.98 -18.47
CA THR A 150 0.16 -10.54 -18.60
C THR A 150 1.20 -9.48 -18.26
N ASP A 151 2.40 -9.91 -17.89
CA ASP A 151 3.52 -9.00 -17.58
C ASP A 151 4.19 -8.42 -18.84
N ARG A 152 3.58 -8.57 -20.01
CA ARG A 152 4.13 -8.11 -21.29
C ARG A 152 3.78 -6.64 -21.52
N ILE A 153 4.79 -5.84 -21.80
CA ILE A 153 4.59 -4.41 -22.09
C ILE A 153 3.70 -4.19 -23.32
N GLU A 154 3.68 -5.13 -24.26
CA GLU A 154 2.86 -5.04 -25.47
C GLU A 154 1.36 -5.16 -25.21
N ASP A 155 0.97 -5.75 -24.07
CA ASP A 155 -0.43 -5.90 -23.66
C ASP A 155 -0.97 -4.66 -22.94
N VAL A 156 -0.09 -3.72 -22.57
CA VAL A 156 -0.47 -2.47 -21.92
C VAL A 156 -1.24 -1.58 -22.91
N THR A 157 -2.40 -1.10 -22.47
CA THR A 157 -3.21 -0.14 -23.24
C THR A 157 -3.56 1.08 -22.41
N PHE A 158 -3.94 2.15 -23.09
CA PHE A 158 -4.35 3.39 -22.42
C PHE A 158 -5.74 3.81 -22.86
N SER A 159 -6.57 4.23 -21.90
CA SER A 159 -7.84 4.91 -22.20
C SER A 159 -7.66 6.41 -21.97
N LEU A 160 -7.67 7.18 -23.06
CA LEU A 160 -7.59 8.64 -23.05
C LEU A 160 -9.00 9.23 -23.12
N TRP A 161 -9.32 10.10 -22.16
CA TRP A 161 -10.60 10.78 -22.04
C TRP A 161 -10.40 12.29 -22.10
N THR A 162 -11.25 12.96 -22.87
CA THR A 162 -11.49 14.42 -22.83
C THR A 162 -13.00 14.68 -22.72
N ALA A 163 -13.41 15.94 -22.60
CA ALA A 163 -14.84 16.27 -22.60
C ALA A 163 -15.56 15.82 -23.88
N ASP A 164 -14.85 15.83 -25.01
CA ASP A 164 -15.43 15.60 -26.34
C ASP A 164 -15.18 14.19 -26.89
N SER A 165 -14.11 13.52 -26.46
CA SER A 165 -13.67 12.26 -27.08
C SER A 165 -13.17 11.23 -26.08
N TRP A 166 -13.23 9.98 -26.51
CA TRP A 166 -12.55 8.85 -25.90
C TRP A 166 -11.69 8.15 -26.94
N SER A 167 -10.48 7.75 -26.56
CA SER A 167 -9.59 6.95 -27.40
C SER A 167 -8.94 5.83 -26.61
N LYS A 168 -8.84 4.65 -27.22
CA LYS A 168 -7.99 3.56 -26.75
C LYS A 168 -6.67 3.60 -27.50
N LEU A 169 -5.56 3.59 -26.77
CA LEU A 169 -4.20 3.62 -27.31
C LEU A 169 -3.47 2.31 -27.00
N ASP A 170 -2.56 1.90 -27.89
CA ASP A 170 -1.61 0.82 -27.63
C ASP A 170 -0.46 1.28 -26.72
N PHE A 171 0.42 0.36 -26.32
CA PHE A 171 1.61 0.65 -25.49
C PHE A 171 2.58 1.68 -26.10
N ARG A 172 2.50 1.91 -27.43
CA ARG A 172 3.31 2.91 -28.16
C ARG A 172 2.58 4.25 -28.31
N GLY A 173 1.35 4.37 -27.82
CA GLY A 173 0.52 5.56 -27.91
C GLY A 173 -0.23 5.71 -29.23
N ASN A 174 -0.25 4.70 -30.11
CA ASN A 174 -1.05 4.74 -31.33
C ASN A 174 -2.53 4.50 -31.00
N ILE A 175 -3.41 5.23 -31.68
CA ILE A 175 -4.85 5.06 -31.52
C ILE A 175 -5.27 3.72 -32.13
N ILE A 176 -5.84 2.83 -31.29
CA ILE A 176 -6.48 1.59 -31.70
C ILE A 176 -7.97 1.86 -32.01
N GLU A 177 -8.61 2.66 -31.17
CA GLU A 177 -10.04 2.94 -31.23
C GLU A 177 -10.30 4.38 -30.79
N GLN A 178 -11.30 5.02 -31.39
CA GLN A 178 -11.71 6.37 -31.03
C GLN A 178 -13.21 6.54 -31.22
N ASP A 179 -13.84 7.17 -30.25
CA ASP A 179 -15.25 7.53 -30.27
C ASP A 179 -15.47 8.91 -29.63
N MET A 180 -16.67 9.46 -29.79
CA MET A 180 -17.13 10.63 -29.07
C MET A 180 -17.40 10.26 -27.61
N ASN A 181 -17.05 11.16 -26.68
CA ASN A 181 -17.39 10.95 -25.28
C ASN A 181 -18.92 11.04 -25.12
N PRO A 182 -19.61 9.96 -24.69
CA PRO A 182 -21.07 9.94 -24.61
C PRO A 182 -21.63 10.92 -23.58
N TYR A 183 -20.83 11.31 -22.59
CA TYR A 183 -21.24 12.23 -21.53
C TYR A 183 -21.13 13.71 -21.95
N LYS A 184 -20.33 14.03 -22.99
CA LYS A 184 -19.99 15.40 -23.42
C LYS A 184 -19.38 16.29 -22.32
N ILE A 185 -18.93 15.64 -21.24
CA ILE A 185 -18.20 16.18 -20.10
C ILE A 185 -17.24 15.08 -19.65
N LEU A 186 -16.19 15.41 -18.89
CA LEU A 186 -15.38 14.37 -18.25
C LEU A 186 -16.16 13.77 -17.07
N PRO A 187 -16.52 12.47 -17.12
CA PRO A 187 -17.31 11.83 -16.06
C PRO A 187 -16.40 11.38 -14.91
N PHE A 188 -15.58 12.28 -14.36
CA PHE A 188 -14.64 11.95 -13.30
C PHE A 188 -14.78 12.93 -12.15
N ILE A 189 -14.83 12.40 -10.94
CA ILE A 189 -14.99 13.20 -9.72
C ILE A 189 -13.77 12.94 -8.83
N PRO A 190 -12.89 13.94 -8.64
CA PRO A 190 -11.78 13.78 -7.73
C PRO A 190 -12.27 13.82 -6.28
N LEU A 191 -11.75 12.92 -5.45
CA LEU A 191 -11.94 12.90 -4.01
C LEU A 191 -10.61 13.25 -3.35
N PHE A 192 -10.64 14.26 -2.49
CA PHE A 192 -9.47 14.77 -1.79
C PHE A 192 -9.57 14.51 -0.29
N ASP A 193 -8.46 14.12 0.33
CA ASP A 193 -8.35 13.95 1.78
C ASP A 193 -8.43 15.31 2.52
N TYR A 194 -7.93 16.36 1.88
CA TYR A 194 -8.00 17.76 2.32
C TYR A 194 -8.05 18.68 1.09
N PRO A 195 -8.54 19.94 1.20
CA PRO A 195 -8.63 20.83 0.04
C PRO A 195 -7.27 21.04 -0.67
N PRO A 196 -7.20 20.99 -2.00
CA PRO A 196 -5.94 21.12 -2.74
C PRO A 196 -5.41 22.56 -2.70
N THR A 197 -4.50 22.84 -1.77
CA THR A 197 -3.92 24.18 -1.57
C THR A 197 -2.65 24.44 -2.37
N SER A 198 -2.00 23.39 -2.88
CA SER A 198 -0.72 23.47 -3.61
C SER A 198 -0.87 23.71 -5.11
N GLY A 199 -2.10 23.79 -5.63
CA GLY A 199 -2.37 23.81 -7.07
C GLY A 199 -2.13 22.47 -7.77
N SER A 200 -1.81 21.40 -7.04
CA SER A 200 -1.69 20.04 -7.55
C SER A 200 -2.97 19.23 -7.31
N LEU A 201 -3.35 18.40 -8.29
CA LEU A 201 -4.38 17.37 -8.12
C LEU A 201 -3.92 16.29 -7.12
N TRP A 202 -2.66 15.89 -7.21
CA TRP A 202 -2.10 14.84 -6.36
C TRP A 202 -1.63 15.48 -5.05
N LEU A 203 -2.35 15.14 -3.99
CA LEU A 203 -2.05 15.60 -2.64
C LEU A 203 -0.91 14.78 -2.02
N SER A 204 -0.11 15.43 -1.19
CA SER A 204 0.98 14.79 -0.46
C SER A 204 0.57 14.34 0.95
N GLY A 205 1.39 13.50 1.57
CA GLY A 205 1.26 13.10 2.98
C GLY A 205 0.97 11.61 3.20
N GLY A 206 1.04 11.18 4.45
CA GLY A 206 0.97 9.76 4.83
C GLY A 206 2.29 9.01 4.66
N ASP A 207 3.37 9.70 4.29
CA ASP A 207 4.74 9.15 4.15
C ASP A 207 5.25 8.60 5.49
N ASP A 208 4.86 9.25 6.58
CA ASP A 208 5.15 8.88 7.96
C ASP A 208 4.60 7.49 8.29
N LEU A 209 3.37 7.19 7.88
CA LEU A 209 2.73 5.91 8.13
C LEU A 209 3.44 4.77 7.40
N ILE A 210 3.80 4.97 6.13
CA ILE A 210 4.53 3.96 5.33
C ILE A 210 5.94 3.76 5.89
N SER A 211 6.66 4.84 6.20
CA SER A 211 8.02 4.75 6.76
C SER A 211 8.06 4.05 8.12
N LEU A 212 7.07 4.33 8.98
CA LEU A 212 6.94 3.65 10.29
C LEU A 212 6.60 2.17 10.12
N GLN A 213 5.74 1.83 9.16
CA GLN A 213 5.39 0.44 8.86
C GLN A 213 6.62 -0.36 8.39
N GLU A 214 7.45 0.20 7.50
CA GLU A 214 8.71 -0.42 7.08
C GLU A 214 9.67 -0.62 8.27
N ALA A 215 9.82 0.42 9.10
CA ALA A 215 10.67 0.34 10.29
C ALA A 215 10.19 -0.74 11.28
N ILE A 216 8.88 -0.90 11.45
CA ILE A 216 8.29 -1.95 12.29
C ILE A 216 8.63 -3.33 11.73
N ASN A 217 8.45 -3.55 10.42
CA ASN A 217 8.74 -4.85 9.80
C ASN A 217 10.23 -5.22 9.96
N ILE A 218 11.15 -4.28 9.71
CA ILE A 218 12.59 -4.49 9.92
C ILE A 218 12.87 -4.85 11.39
N LYS A 219 12.25 -4.13 12.34
CA LYS A 219 12.45 -4.41 13.77
C LYS A 219 11.88 -5.76 14.21
N LEU A 220 10.83 -6.26 13.55
CA LEU A 220 10.32 -7.61 13.78
C LEU A 220 11.34 -8.66 13.29
N VAL A 221 11.97 -8.44 12.15
CA VAL A 221 13.06 -9.31 11.66
C VAL A 221 14.24 -9.30 12.63
N ASP A 222 14.67 -8.11 13.07
CA ASP A 222 15.73 -7.97 14.10
C ASP A 222 15.39 -8.76 15.37
N LEU A 223 14.15 -8.62 15.86
CA LEU A 223 13.68 -9.32 17.06
C LEU A 223 13.78 -10.84 16.90
N LEU A 224 13.30 -11.38 15.78
CA LEU A 224 13.35 -12.82 15.51
C LEU A 224 14.78 -13.32 15.37
N TYR A 225 15.64 -12.53 14.75
CA TYR A 225 17.06 -12.85 14.61
C TYR A 225 17.77 -12.89 15.97
N LEU A 226 17.53 -11.90 16.83
CA LEU A 226 18.08 -11.86 18.19
C LEU A 226 17.58 -13.03 19.04
N LEU A 227 16.29 -13.36 18.95
CA LEU A 227 15.72 -14.52 19.63
C LEU A 227 16.41 -15.82 19.20
N ALA A 228 16.68 -15.99 17.90
CA ALA A 228 17.41 -17.15 17.40
C ALA A 228 18.85 -17.19 17.95
N GLN A 229 19.58 -16.08 17.88
CA GLN A 229 20.96 -16.02 18.38
C GLN A 229 21.08 -16.24 19.89
N GLN A 230 20.14 -15.73 20.68
CA GLN A 230 20.14 -15.94 22.13
C GLN A 230 19.69 -17.36 22.51
N SER A 231 18.77 -17.96 21.75
CA SER A 231 18.27 -19.31 22.03
C SER A 231 19.27 -20.41 21.66
N PHE A 232 19.96 -20.27 20.53
CA PHE A 232 20.91 -21.27 20.05
C PHE A 232 22.37 -20.95 20.41
N GLY A 233 22.67 -19.68 20.74
CA GLY A 233 24.03 -19.21 20.90
C GLY A 233 24.81 -19.19 19.59
N VAL A 234 26.02 -18.66 19.64
CA VAL A 234 27.00 -18.75 18.55
C VAL A 234 28.08 -19.73 18.98
N GLY A 235 28.20 -20.84 18.25
CA GLY A 235 29.25 -21.82 18.49
C GLY A 235 30.63 -21.23 18.20
N TYR A 236 31.59 -21.46 19.08
CA TYR A 236 32.99 -21.12 18.87
C TYR A 236 33.88 -22.34 19.11
N ILE A 237 35.00 -22.37 18.39
CA ILE A 237 36.05 -23.37 18.58
C ILE A 237 37.38 -22.65 18.72
N LYS A 238 38.09 -22.86 19.82
CA LYS A 238 39.46 -22.38 20.04
C LYS A 238 40.47 -23.45 19.65
N GLY A 239 41.61 -23.04 19.11
CA GLY A 239 42.76 -23.91 18.85
C GLY A 239 42.80 -24.60 17.49
N VAL A 240 41.80 -24.41 16.61
CA VAL A 240 41.80 -24.99 15.25
C VAL A 240 42.45 -24.02 14.25
N ALA A 241 43.42 -24.53 13.48
CA ALA A 241 44.08 -23.78 12.39
C ALA A 241 43.29 -23.98 11.08
N GLY A 242 42.31 -23.11 10.83
CA GLY A 242 41.55 -23.08 9.58
C GLY A 242 40.07 -22.74 9.78
N GLY A 243 39.50 -21.96 8.87
CA GLY A 243 38.06 -21.66 8.84
C GLY A 243 37.28 -22.83 8.25
N GLY A 244 36.33 -23.37 9.00
CA GLY A 244 35.42 -24.43 8.54
C GLY A 244 34.08 -24.35 9.27
N SER A 245 33.00 -24.71 8.58
CA SER A 245 31.67 -24.83 9.18
C SER A 245 31.53 -26.21 9.82
N VAL A 246 31.29 -26.28 11.14
CA VAL A 246 31.01 -27.52 11.84
C VAL A 246 29.51 -27.62 12.08
N LYS A 247 28.86 -28.64 11.50
CA LYS A 247 27.45 -28.95 11.75
C LYS A 247 27.39 -30.00 12.85
N VAL A 248 26.75 -29.67 13.98
CA VAL A 248 26.66 -30.54 15.15
C VAL A 248 25.20 -30.93 15.34
N ASP A 249 24.92 -32.22 15.17
CA ASP A 249 23.61 -32.84 15.41
C ASP A 249 23.73 -33.89 16.53
N PRO A 250 22.64 -34.34 17.16
CA PRO A 250 22.68 -35.44 18.12
C PRO A 250 23.31 -36.69 17.49
N GLY A 251 24.48 -37.10 18.00
CA GLY A 251 25.27 -38.23 17.47
C GLY A 251 26.50 -37.84 16.65
N SER A 252 26.73 -36.55 16.37
CA SER A 252 27.96 -36.05 15.76
C SER A 252 29.11 -36.03 16.78
N LEU A 253 30.28 -36.52 16.39
CA LEU A 253 31.52 -36.34 17.15
C LEU A 253 32.32 -35.18 16.52
N VAL A 254 32.76 -34.23 17.35
CA VAL A 254 33.62 -33.13 16.93
C VAL A 254 35.05 -33.41 17.38
N GLU A 255 35.98 -33.44 16.45
CA GLU A 255 37.41 -33.64 16.74
C GLU A 255 38.03 -32.29 17.13
N LEU A 256 38.69 -32.24 18.29
CA LEU A 256 39.34 -31.04 18.81
C LEU A 256 40.87 -31.25 18.90
N PRO A 257 41.67 -30.24 18.54
CA PRO A 257 43.13 -30.31 18.68
C PRO A 257 43.56 -30.32 20.16
N GLU A 258 44.85 -30.57 20.42
CA GLU A 258 45.41 -30.51 21.77
C GLU A 258 45.22 -29.09 22.36
N ASN A 259 44.53 -28.98 23.51
CA ASN A 259 44.04 -27.74 24.13
C ASN A 259 42.90 -27.01 23.37
N GLY A 260 42.21 -27.69 22.45
CA GLY A 260 41.03 -27.16 21.78
C GLY A 260 39.82 -27.08 22.73
N GLU A 261 39.05 -26.01 22.61
CA GLU A 261 37.82 -25.78 23.38
C GLU A 261 36.67 -25.53 22.41
N ILE A 262 35.56 -26.23 22.58
CA ILE A 262 34.29 -25.93 21.92
C ILE A 262 33.33 -25.35 22.95
N GLY A 263 32.64 -24.28 22.58
CA GLY A 263 31.63 -23.67 23.43
C GLY A 263 30.57 -22.95 22.61
N PHE A 264 29.53 -22.52 23.29
CA PHE A 264 28.51 -21.64 22.73
C PHE A 264 28.52 -20.36 23.53
N GLU A 265 28.60 -19.22 22.85
CA GLU A 265 28.45 -17.91 23.47
C GLU A 265 27.11 -17.33 23.01
N ALA A 266 26.20 -17.06 23.96
CA ALA A 266 24.93 -16.42 23.65
C ALA A 266 25.10 -14.90 23.74
N GLN A 267 24.60 -14.18 22.75
CA GLN A 267 24.51 -12.73 22.87
C GLN A 267 23.55 -12.36 24.00
N LYS A 268 23.99 -11.41 24.85
CA LYS A 268 23.13 -10.75 25.84
C LYS A 268 22.42 -9.59 25.16
N ALA A 269 21.39 -9.90 24.37
CA ALA A 269 20.55 -8.90 23.74
C ALA A 269 19.41 -8.50 24.69
N GLU A 270 19.14 -7.20 24.81
CA GLU A 270 18.02 -6.67 25.58
C GLU A 270 16.71 -6.81 24.78
N ILE A 271 16.18 -8.03 24.65
CA ILE A 271 14.94 -8.32 23.89
C ILE A 271 13.80 -7.38 24.27
N LYS A 272 13.68 -7.08 25.57
CA LYS A 272 12.64 -6.19 26.09
C LYS A 272 12.73 -4.79 25.48
N GLU A 273 13.92 -4.23 25.30
CA GLU A 273 14.10 -2.92 24.69
C GLU A 273 13.66 -2.90 23.23
N VAL A 274 13.88 -4.00 22.50
CA VAL A 274 13.44 -4.15 21.10
C VAL A 274 11.91 -4.21 21.03
N VAL A 275 11.27 -4.99 21.90
CA VAL A 275 9.80 -5.06 21.98
C VAL A 275 9.21 -3.70 22.35
N ASP A 276 9.77 -3.02 23.35
CA ASP A 276 9.34 -1.68 23.77
C ASP A 276 9.52 -0.64 22.66
N ALA A 277 10.56 -0.77 21.84
CA ALA A 277 10.78 0.07 20.67
C ALA A 277 9.71 -0.16 19.58
N ILE A 278 9.37 -1.41 19.28
CA ILE A 278 8.30 -1.77 18.33
C ILE A 278 6.96 -1.19 18.79
N ASP A 279 6.61 -1.37 20.07
CA ASP A 279 5.40 -0.79 20.66
C ASP A 279 5.36 0.74 20.54
N LYS A 280 6.48 1.43 20.82
CA LYS A 280 6.59 2.87 20.61
C LYS A 280 6.36 3.28 19.16
N LEU A 281 6.94 2.57 18.19
CA LEU A 281 6.74 2.86 16.77
C LEU A 281 5.26 2.75 16.38
N ILE A 282 4.57 1.71 16.84
CA ILE A 282 3.12 1.53 16.59
C ILE A 282 2.33 2.69 17.21
N LYS A 283 2.66 3.09 18.45
CA LYS A 283 2.01 4.22 19.12
C LYS A 283 2.25 5.54 18.39
N TRP A 284 3.47 5.79 17.90
CA TRP A 284 3.79 6.97 17.10
C TRP A 284 3.03 6.98 15.78
N ALA A 285 2.89 5.82 15.10
CA ALA A 285 2.10 5.73 13.88
C ALA A 285 0.62 6.09 14.13
N CYS A 286 0.05 5.68 15.27
CA CYS A 286 -1.31 6.05 15.63
C CYS A 286 -1.46 7.55 15.90
N VAL A 287 -0.59 8.10 16.76
CA VAL A 287 -0.69 9.50 17.22
C VAL A 287 -0.43 10.49 16.09
N SER A 288 0.58 10.24 15.26
CA SER A 288 0.89 11.07 14.07
C SER A 288 -0.27 11.14 13.09
N ASN A 289 -1.04 10.05 12.98
CA ASN A 289 -2.19 9.95 12.08
C ASN A 289 -3.52 10.32 12.75
N GLY A 290 -3.51 10.90 13.95
CA GLY A 290 -4.72 11.42 14.61
C GLY A 290 -5.57 10.38 15.33
N LEU A 291 -5.02 9.18 15.58
CA LEU A 291 -5.66 8.17 16.42
C LEU A 291 -5.10 8.22 17.85
N SER A 292 -5.93 7.86 18.82
CA SER A 292 -5.46 7.64 20.19
C SER A 292 -4.46 6.48 20.22
N SER A 293 -3.40 6.58 21.03
CA SER A 293 -2.46 5.48 21.27
C SER A 293 -3.15 4.23 21.85
N ALA A 294 -4.29 4.40 22.54
CA ALA A 294 -5.09 3.30 23.06
C ALA A 294 -5.84 2.51 21.96
N SER A 295 -5.95 3.05 20.75
CA SER A 295 -6.68 2.42 19.63
C SER A 295 -6.04 1.10 19.16
N MET A 296 -4.81 0.82 19.61
CA MET A 296 -4.04 -0.38 19.29
C MET A 296 -3.59 -1.13 20.55
N SER A 297 -4.21 -0.86 21.72
CA SER A 297 -3.86 -1.53 22.96
C SER A 297 -4.11 -3.04 22.87
N THR A 298 -3.13 -3.82 23.33
CA THR A 298 -3.25 -5.28 23.53
C THR A 298 -3.70 -5.64 24.94
N ASP A 299 -3.80 -4.65 25.85
CA ASP A 299 -4.28 -4.88 27.20
C ASP A 299 -5.78 -5.20 27.13
N ALA A 300 -6.16 -6.37 27.65
CA ALA A 300 -7.56 -6.74 27.77
C ALA A 300 -8.29 -5.65 28.55
N SER A 301 -9.36 -5.12 27.97
CA SER A 301 -10.24 -4.20 28.69
C SER A 301 -10.86 -4.97 29.85
N GLU A 302 -10.55 -4.58 31.09
CA GLU A 302 -11.28 -5.06 32.28
C GLU A 302 -12.73 -4.56 32.28
#